data_AF-A0A8J3IWV4-F1
#
_entry.id   AF-A0A8J3IWV4-F1
#
_cell.length_a   1.000
_cell.length_b   1.000
_cell.length_c   1.000
_cell.angle_alpha   90.00
_cell.angle_beta   90.00
_cell.angle_gamma   90.00
#
_symmetry.space_group_name_H-M   'P 1'
#
loop_
_entity.id
_entity.type
_entity.pdbx_description
1 polymer ?
#
loop_
_entity_poly.entity_id
_entity_poly.type
_entity_poly.pdbx_seq_one_letter_code
_entity_poly.pdbx_strand_id
1 'polypeptide(L)'
;MTIFTVTDCGNENQLQGFVKQATDGDKITFACSGTIMLTNTLIFKGTGKLTLDANGKSIILDGGNNVRVLLIDGIHLTLNGLTITGGKTDQESGGGLFISKSGELTIANSTISGNTAKHGGGLMNNGGKVTMTNCTITGNTASAWGGGLYNNLGGEVSISFSTIVNNTATIAGGLVAGYPPARISATIVANNTAKLSHTHNASDKIASQGFNLESGIDGDFISTDRHNLDPALDSAGLQHNGGSTHTIALQTGSPAIGAVSAQFCPLSDQRGYLRPIDIQFGDIGAYQSSYLAPPTPPSP
;
A
#
# COMPACT_ATOMS: atom_id res chain seq x y z
N MET A 1 21.05 -7.77 -17.15
CA MET A 1 20.69 -7.39 -15.76
C MET A 1 21.86 -6.66 -15.14
N THR A 2 21.72 -5.35 -15.09
CA THR A 2 22.62 -4.38 -14.46
C THR A 2 22.01 -3.97 -13.12
N ILE A 3 22.87 -3.69 -12.13
CA ILE A 3 22.45 -3.09 -10.85
C ILE A 3 22.95 -1.66 -10.81
N PHE A 4 22.02 -0.70 -10.83
CA PHE A 4 22.31 0.69 -10.55
C PHE A 4 22.18 0.93 -9.04
N THR A 5 23.09 1.71 -8.46
CA THR A 5 23.06 2.00 -7.01
C THR A 5 23.05 3.50 -6.80
N VAL A 6 21.95 4.02 -6.27
CA VAL A 6 21.84 5.41 -5.81
C VAL A 6 22.67 5.54 -4.54
N THR A 7 23.67 6.42 -4.58
CA THR A 7 24.63 6.63 -3.50
C THR A 7 24.33 7.90 -2.71
N ASP A 8 23.58 8.83 -3.29
CA ASP A 8 23.22 10.10 -2.67
C ASP A 8 21.72 10.36 -2.76
N CYS A 9 21.04 10.28 -1.61
CA CYS A 9 19.61 10.48 -1.50
C CYS A 9 19.21 11.97 -1.57
N GLY A 10 20.18 12.90 -1.54
CA GLY A 10 19.94 14.32 -1.82
C GLY A 10 19.93 14.67 -3.30
N ASN A 11 20.29 13.73 -4.18
CA ASN A 11 20.48 13.97 -5.61
C ASN A 11 19.43 13.21 -6.45
N GLU A 12 18.28 13.84 -6.70
CA GLU A 12 17.23 13.25 -7.53
C GLU A 12 17.71 12.92 -8.96
N ASN A 13 18.68 13.67 -9.51
CA ASN A 13 19.15 13.48 -10.88
C ASN A 13 19.86 12.13 -11.06
N GLN A 14 20.49 11.60 -10.01
CA GLN A 14 21.10 10.28 -10.05
C GLN A 14 20.02 9.20 -10.24
N LEU A 15 18.95 9.24 -9.44
CA LEU A 15 17.84 8.30 -9.54
C LEU A 15 17.13 8.44 -10.90
N GLN A 16 16.79 9.67 -11.31
CA GLN A 16 16.18 9.94 -12.61
C GLN A 16 17.05 9.44 -13.77
N GLY A 17 18.37 9.63 -13.68
CA GLY A 17 19.33 9.15 -14.66
C GLY A 17 19.34 7.62 -14.77
N PHE A 18 19.28 6.91 -13.65
CA PHE A 18 19.21 5.44 -13.65
C PHE A 18 17.89 4.91 -14.19
N VAL A 19 16.75 5.53 -13.84
CA VAL A 19 15.44 5.16 -14.39
C VAL A 19 15.44 5.26 -15.92
N LYS A 20 16.08 6.29 -16.49
CA LYS A 20 16.19 6.47 -17.95
C LYS A 20 17.13 5.47 -18.63
N GLN A 21 18.14 4.99 -17.92
CA GLN A 21 19.15 4.06 -18.47
C GLN A 21 18.75 2.60 -18.32
N ALA A 22 17.97 2.28 -17.29
CA ALA A 22 17.61 0.91 -16.97
C ALA A 22 16.75 0.26 -18.06
N THR A 23 17.04 -1.01 -18.34
CA THR A 23 16.39 -1.82 -19.35
C THR A 23 15.83 -3.11 -18.74
N ASP A 24 15.20 -3.96 -19.56
CA ASP A 24 14.53 -5.17 -19.08
C ASP A 24 15.41 -6.03 -18.16
N GLY A 25 14.88 -6.32 -16.98
CA GLY A 25 15.51 -7.11 -15.92
C GLY A 25 16.43 -6.33 -14.98
N ASP A 26 16.69 -5.04 -15.23
CA ASP A 26 17.60 -4.26 -14.38
C ASP A 26 17.01 -3.92 -13.01
N LYS A 27 17.91 -3.67 -12.05
CA LYS A 27 17.57 -3.31 -10.67
C LYS A 27 18.22 -1.99 -10.29
N ILE A 28 17.46 -1.12 -9.65
CA ILE A 28 17.93 0.10 -9.02
C ILE A 28 17.85 -0.12 -7.50
N THR A 29 18.97 0.08 -6.81
CA THR A 29 19.12 -0.08 -5.36
C THR A 29 19.68 1.18 -4.71
N PHE A 30 19.74 1.20 -3.38
CA PHE A 30 20.21 2.36 -2.62
C PHE A 30 21.31 1.97 -1.64
N ALA A 31 22.37 2.79 -1.59
CA ALA A 31 23.42 2.74 -0.57
C ALA A 31 23.25 3.81 0.52
N CYS A 32 22.38 4.80 0.30
CA CYS A 32 22.01 5.86 1.23
C CYS A 32 20.70 5.56 1.96
N SER A 33 20.35 6.37 2.96
CA SER A 33 18.99 6.48 3.51
C SER A 33 18.64 7.95 3.62
N GLY A 34 17.39 8.31 3.37
CA GLY A 34 16.93 9.69 3.38
C GLY A 34 15.81 9.95 2.39
N THR A 35 15.45 11.23 2.29
CA THR A 35 14.41 11.72 1.39
C THR A 35 15.00 12.19 0.09
N ILE A 36 14.55 11.60 -1.01
CA ILE A 36 14.74 12.11 -2.37
C ILE A 36 13.53 12.96 -2.69
N MET A 37 13.71 14.28 -2.59
CA MET A 37 12.71 15.26 -3.01
C MET A 37 12.65 15.32 -4.53
N LEU A 38 11.48 15.03 -5.10
CA LEU A 38 11.26 14.98 -6.54
C LEU A 38 10.71 16.32 -7.04
N THR A 39 11.43 16.94 -7.96
CA THR A 39 10.93 18.07 -8.75
C THR A 39 10.24 17.61 -10.04
N ASN A 40 10.46 16.36 -10.43
CA ASN A 40 9.87 15.73 -11.60
C ASN A 40 9.38 14.32 -11.26
N THR A 41 8.24 13.92 -11.82
CA THR A 41 7.71 12.55 -11.67
C THR A 41 8.74 11.51 -12.13
N LEU A 42 8.90 10.44 -11.36
CA LEU A 42 9.68 9.26 -11.78
C LEU A 42 8.84 8.42 -12.74
N ILE A 43 9.23 8.41 -14.01
CA ILE A 43 8.48 7.78 -15.09
C ILE A 43 9.17 6.47 -15.49
N PHE A 44 8.50 5.35 -15.22
CA PHE A 44 8.90 4.02 -15.67
C PHE A 44 8.09 3.65 -16.91
N LYS A 45 8.77 3.49 -18.04
CA LYS A 45 8.16 3.21 -19.36
C LYS A 45 8.87 2.06 -20.06
N GLY A 46 8.15 1.31 -20.88
CA GLY A 46 8.70 0.21 -21.68
C GLY A 46 7.76 -0.97 -21.73
N THR A 47 8.26 -2.16 -22.06
CA THR A 47 7.49 -3.43 -22.01
C THR A 47 8.17 -4.51 -21.18
N GLY A 48 9.31 -4.16 -20.56
CA GLY A 48 10.12 -5.07 -19.76
C GLY A 48 9.74 -5.06 -18.28
N LYS A 49 10.68 -5.51 -17.46
CA LYS A 49 10.60 -5.58 -16.00
C LYS A 49 11.70 -4.73 -15.39
N LEU A 50 11.37 -3.95 -14.38
CA LEU A 50 12.34 -3.22 -13.57
C LEU A 50 12.07 -3.42 -12.09
N THR A 51 13.12 -3.38 -11.28
CA THR A 51 13.01 -3.42 -9.82
C THR A 51 13.62 -2.16 -9.22
N LEU A 52 12.88 -1.47 -8.36
CA LEU A 52 13.37 -0.43 -7.47
C LEU A 52 13.27 -0.94 -6.03
N ASP A 53 14.41 -1.22 -5.42
CA ASP A 53 14.50 -1.89 -4.13
C ASP A 53 15.32 -1.07 -3.15
N ALA A 54 14.71 -0.68 -2.04
CA ALA A 54 15.37 0.06 -0.98
C ALA A 54 16.53 -0.72 -0.36
N ASN A 55 16.61 -2.04 -0.53
CA ASN A 55 17.70 -2.88 -0.03
C ASN A 55 17.95 -2.70 1.49
N GLY A 56 16.83 -2.64 2.24
CA GLY A 56 16.83 -2.41 3.69
C GLY A 56 17.13 -0.98 4.13
N LYS A 57 17.33 -0.04 3.20
CA LYS A 57 17.51 1.39 3.49
C LYS A 57 16.17 2.08 3.70
N SER A 58 16.15 3.14 4.53
CA SER A 58 14.97 4.00 4.63
C SER A 58 14.99 5.02 3.50
N ILE A 59 14.17 4.78 2.48
CA ILE A 59 14.10 5.63 1.27
C ILE A 59 12.71 6.24 1.19
N ILE A 60 12.67 7.58 1.17
CA ILE A 60 11.45 8.35 0.99
C ILE A 60 11.52 9.03 -0.37
N LEU A 61 10.59 8.70 -1.26
CA LEU A 61 10.33 9.40 -2.51
C LEU A 61 9.22 10.41 -2.24
N ASP A 62 9.58 11.69 -2.16
CA ASP A 62 8.67 12.76 -1.80
C ASP A 62 8.39 13.66 -3.00
N GLY A 63 7.12 13.78 -3.40
CA GLY A 63 6.69 14.66 -4.50
C GLY A 63 6.62 16.14 -4.13
N GLY A 64 6.93 16.51 -2.88
CA GLY A 64 6.97 17.89 -2.40
C GLY A 64 5.63 18.63 -2.46
N ASN A 65 4.53 17.89 -2.52
CA ASN A 65 3.18 18.34 -2.83
C ASN A 65 3.04 19.07 -4.18
N ASN A 66 3.94 18.79 -5.13
CA ASN A 66 3.99 19.50 -6.41
C ASN A 66 3.89 18.56 -7.62
N VAL A 67 4.35 17.32 -7.50
CA VAL A 67 4.34 16.35 -8.61
C VAL A 67 3.70 15.04 -8.21
N ARG A 68 3.22 14.29 -9.20
CA ARG A 68 3.03 12.86 -9.04
C ARG A 68 4.37 12.21 -8.71
N VAL A 69 4.43 11.30 -7.73
CA VAL A 69 5.70 10.67 -7.35
C VAL A 69 6.16 9.68 -8.44
N LEU A 70 5.31 8.70 -8.80
CA LEU A 70 5.64 7.67 -9.78
C LEU A 70 4.55 7.49 -10.84
N LEU A 71 4.97 7.28 -12.09
CA LEU A 71 4.11 6.87 -13.21
C LEU A 71 4.67 5.58 -13.84
N ILE A 72 3.82 4.57 -13.96
CA ILE A 72 4.14 3.25 -14.53
C ILE A 72 3.33 3.09 -15.82
N ASP A 73 4.02 2.95 -16.95
CA ASP A 73 3.39 2.92 -18.26
C ASP A 73 4.00 1.87 -19.20
N GLY A 74 3.24 0.80 -19.46
CA GLY A 74 3.66 -0.33 -20.30
C GLY A 74 4.59 -1.35 -19.65
N ILE A 75 5.21 -0.99 -18.53
CA ILE A 75 6.27 -1.77 -17.89
C ILE A 75 5.76 -2.50 -16.64
N HIS A 76 6.40 -3.62 -16.29
CA HIS A 76 6.25 -4.26 -14.99
C HIS A 76 7.29 -3.72 -14.01
N LEU A 77 6.83 -2.91 -13.05
CA LEU A 77 7.67 -2.36 -12.00
C LEU A 77 7.48 -3.14 -10.69
N THR A 78 8.59 -3.55 -10.08
CA THR A 78 8.63 -4.08 -8.71
C THR A 78 9.19 -3.02 -7.77
N LEU A 79 8.45 -2.69 -6.71
CA LEU A 79 8.84 -1.76 -5.64
C LEU A 79 8.97 -2.52 -4.32
N ASN A 80 10.06 -2.31 -3.58
CA ASN A 80 10.27 -2.94 -2.28
C ASN A 80 10.89 -1.97 -1.27
N GLY A 81 10.29 -1.83 -0.09
CA GLY A 81 10.88 -1.08 1.03
C GLY A 81 10.82 0.44 0.90
N LEU A 82 9.91 1.01 0.10
CA LEU A 82 9.89 2.44 -0.21
C LEU A 82 8.77 3.17 0.54
N THR A 83 9.03 4.43 0.93
CA THR A 83 7.98 5.38 1.31
C THR A 83 7.67 6.30 0.14
N ILE A 84 6.41 6.38 -0.26
CA ILE A 84 5.91 7.20 -1.38
C ILE A 84 4.97 8.25 -0.78
N THR A 85 5.39 9.52 -0.81
CA THR A 85 4.69 10.59 -0.09
C THR A 85 4.74 11.93 -0.80
N GLY A 86 3.95 12.89 -0.30
CA GLY A 86 3.89 14.26 -0.83
C GLY A 86 3.54 14.33 -2.31
N GLY A 87 2.98 13.28 -2.90
CA GLY A 87 2.57 13.26 -4.29
C GLY A 87 1.33 14.12 -4.48
N LYS A 88 1.32 15.03 -5.46
CA LYS A 88 0.15 15.85 -5.77
C LYS A 88 -0.14 15.95 -7.25
N THR A 89 -1.41 15.80 -7.61
CA THR A 89 -1.95 16.24 -8.91
C THR A 89 -3.25 17.02 -8.68
N ASP A 90 -3.40 18.20 -9.29
CA ASP A 90 -4.57 19.06 -9.00
C ASP A 90 -5.85 18.57 -9.71
N GLN A 91 -5.75 18.23 -11.00
CA GLN A 91 -6.90 17.83 -11.83
C GLN A 91 -6.76 16.44 -12.44
N GLU A 92 -5.61 15.79 -12.22
CA GLU A 92 -5.35 14.43 -12.68
C GLU A 92 -5.54 13.41 -11.55
N SER A 93 -5.33 12.14 -11.88
CA SER A 93 -5.42 11.02 -10.94
C SER A 93 -4.02 10.54 -10.52
N GLY A 94 -3.93 9.88 -9.37
CA GLY A 94 -2.70 9.25 -8.87
C GLY A 94 -1.70 10.28 -8.38
N GLY A 95 -1.83 10.71 -7.12
CA GLY A 95 -0.90 11.65 -6.48
C GLY A 95 0.41 10.96 -6.16
N GLY A 96 0.35 9.83 -5.44
CA GLY A 96 1.52 8.99 -5.22
C GLY A 96 1.89 8.21 -6.47
N LEU A 97 0.99 7.31 -6.88
CA LEU A 97 1.21 6.34 -7.96
C LEU A 97 0.13 6.45 -9.03
N PHE A 98 0.54 6.41 -10.30
CA PHE A 98 -0.36 6.23 -11.44
C PHE A 98 0.10 5.04 -12.28
N ILE A 99 -0.80 4.08 -12.49
CA ILE A 99 -0.58 2.89 -13.32
C ILE A 99 -1.44 3.04 -14.58
N SER A 100 -0.80 3.06 -15.75
CA SER A 100 -1.50 3.09 -17.03
C SER A 100 -2.11 1.72 -17.37
N LYS A 101 -2.96 1.67 -18.41
CA LYS A 101 -3.65 0.44 -18.82
C LYS A 101 -2.71 -0.74 -19.12
N SER A 102 -1.51 -0.46 -19.59
CA SER A 102 -0.50 -1.48 -19.91
C SER A 102 0.58 -1.60 -18.83
N GLY A 103 0.49 -0.82 -17.74
CA GLY A 103 1.43 -0.88 -16.63
C GLY A 103 1.09 -2.00 -15.64
N GLU A 104 2.13 -2.63 -15.10
CA GLU A 104 1.99 -3.57 -13.99
C GLU A 104 2.85 -3.12 -12.80
N LEU A 105 2.28 -3.12 -11.60
CA LEU A 105 2.96 -2.77 -10.37
C LEU A 105 2.90 -3.94 -9.38
N THR A 106 4.05 -4.41 -8.93
CA THR A 106 4.18 -5.24 -7.74
C THR A 106 4.84 -4.41 -6.65
N ILE A 107 4.20 -4.24 -5.51
CA ILE A 107 4.73 -3.44 -4.41
C ILE A 107 4.68 -4.24 -3.11
N ALA A 108 5.80 -4.26 -2.40
CA ALA A 108 5.95 -4.96 -1.14
C ALA A 108 6.61 -4.08 -0.09
N ASN A 109 6.27 -4.33 1.18
CA ASN A 109 6.97 -3.77 2.33
C ASN A 109 7.10 -2.24 2.27
N SER A 110 6.07 -1.55 1.81
CA SER A 110 6.14 -0.13 1.42
C SER A 110 5.02 0.68 2.04
N THR A 111 5.24 1.99 2.15
CA THR A 111 4.27 2.93 2.72
C THR A 111 3.88 3.97 1.69
N ILE A 112 2.58 4.11 1.43
CA ILE A 112 2.02 5.15 0.56
C ILE A 112 1.21 6.09 1.43
N SER A 113 1.67 7.32 1.61
CA SER A 113 1.04 8.23 2.57
C SER A 113 1.07 9.69 2.19
N GLY A 114 0.08 10.46 2.66
CA GLY A 114 0.08 11.91 2.49
C GLY A 114 0.01 12.39 1.04
N ASN A 115 -0.49 11.56 0.11
CA ASN A 115 -0.61 11.92 -1.29
C ASN A 115 -2.00 12.46 -1.62
N THR A 116 -2.10 13.39 -2.56
CA THR A 116 -3.33 14.09 -2.95
C THR A 116 -3.58 14.08 -4.45
N ALA A 117 -4.81 13.76 -4.87
CA ALA A 117 -5.20 13.79 -6.29
C ALA A 117 -6.69 14.06 -6.50
N LYS A 118 -7.14 14.13 -7.77
CA LYS A 118 -8.58 14.09 -8.07
C LYS A 118 -9.17 12.70 -7.79
N HIS A 119 -8.53 11.66 -8.29
CA HIS A 119 -8.89 10.28 -7.98
C HIS A 119 -7.65 9.47 -7.61
N GLY A 120 -7.77 8.53 -6.67
CA GLY A 120 -6.65 7.72 -6.22
C GLY A 120 -5.56 8.58 -5.59
N GLY A 121 -5.84 9.16 -4.42
CA GLY A 121 -4.89 10.05 -3.73
C GLY A 121 -3.52 9.37 -3.56
N GLY A 122 -3.53 8.19 -2.95
CA GLY A 122 -2.36 7.31 -2.84
C GLY A 122 -2.03 6.64 -4.17
N LEU A 123 -2.99 5.91 -4.75
CA LEU A 123 -2.79 5.15 -5.97
C LEU A 123 -4.01 5.24 -6.91
N MET A 124 -3.74 5.51 -8.18
CA MET A 124 -4.67 5.32 -9.29
C MET A 124 -4.23 4.16 -10.16
N ASN A 125 -5.07 3.13 -10.27
CA ASN A 125 -4.93 2.10 -11.30
C ASN A 125 -5.90 2.39 -12.46
N ASN A 126 -5.37 2.86 -13.59
CA ASN A 126 -6.17 3.24 -14.75
C ASN A 126 -6.26 2.11 -15.78
N GLY A 127 -6.70 0.93 -15.32
CA GLY A 127 -6.88 -0.24 -16.18
C GLY A 127 -5.68 -1.17 -16.29
N GLY A 128 -4.62 -0.95 -15.49
CA GLY A 128 -3.45 -1.83 -15.42
C GLY A 128 -3.60 -2.88 -14.31
N LYS A 129 -2.47 -3.42 -13.84
CA LYS A 129 -2.42 -4.47 -12.81
C LYS A 129 -1.62 -4.05 -11.60
N VAL A 130 -2.17 -4.22 -10.39
CA VAL A 130 -1.49 -3.92 -9.14
C VAL A 130 -1.56 -5.11 -8.19
N THR A 131 -0.41 -5.51 -7.66
CA THR A 131 -0.30 -6.49 -6.57
C THR A 131 0.43 -5.86 -5.40
N MET A 132 -0.20 -5.85 -4.22
CA MET A 132 0.32 -5.25 -3.01
C MET A 132 0.42 -6.29 -1.88
N THR A 133 1.54 -6.30 -1.17
CA THR A 133 1.74 -7.16 0.01
C THR A 133 2.45 -6.38 1.10
N ASN A 134 2.05 -6.54 2.36
CA ASN A 134 2.74 -5.88 3.48
C ASN A 134 2.85 -4.35 3.31
N CYS A 135 1.81 -3.70 2.80
CA CYS A 135 1.83 -2.27 2.53
C CYS A 135 0.98 -1.49 3.53
N THR A 136 1.40 -0.28 3.88
CA THR A 136 0.59 0.67 4.66
C THR A 136 0.18 1.83 3.76
N ILE A 137 -1.12 1.99 3.55
CA ILE A 137 -1.72 3.07 2.76
C ILE A 137 -2.51 3.97 3.71
N THR A 138 -1.99 5.16 4.02
CA THR A 138 -2.58 6.01 5.06
C THR A 138 -2.52 7.50 4.78
N GLY A 139 -3.53 8.25 5.22
CA GLY A 139 -3.51 9.71 5.14
C GLY A 139 -3.52 10.27 3.72
N ASN A 140 -3.96 9.48 2.73
CA ASN A 140 -4.07 9.94 1.35
C ASN A 140 -5.44 10.57 1.10
N THR A 141 -5.49 11.58 0.23
CA THR A 141 -6.68 12.38 -0.03
C THR A 141 -7.05 12.42 -1.51
N ALA A 142 -8.32 12.15 -1.84
CA ALA A 142 -8.85 12.37 -3.18
C ALA A 142 -10.03 13.36 -3.14
N SER A 143 -10.11 14.27 -4.12
CA SER A 143 -11.28 15.18 -4.20
C SER A 143 -12.53 14.51 -4.78
N ALA A 144 -12.38 13.38 -5.47
CA ALA A 144 -13.47 12.57 -5.98
C ALA A 144 -13.46 11.16 -5.37
N TRP A 145 -12.71 10.20 -5.92
CA TRP A 145 -12.87 8.78 -5.61
C TRP A 145 -11.56 8.16 -5.12
N GLY A 146 -11.64 7.37 -4.04
CA GLY A 146 -10.53 6.54 -3.58
C GLY A 146 -9.39 7.35 -2.99
N GLY A 147 -9.49 7.69 -1.70
CA GLY A 147 -8.44 8.43 -1.01
C GLY A 147 -7.15 7.62 -0.99
N GLY A 148 -7.24 6.37 -0.54
CA GLY A 148 -6.13 5.43 -0.54
C GLY A 148 -5.86 4.89 -1.94
N LEU A 149 -6.84 4.22 -2.52
CA LEU A 149 -6.71 3.58 -3.84
C LEU A 149 -8.00 3.71 -4.65
N TYR A 150 -7.85 4.06 -5.94
CA TYR A 150 -8.88 3.90 -6.94
C TYR A 150 -8.45 2.95 -8.05
N ASN A 151 -9.19 1.84 -8.21
CA ASN A 151 -9.10 0.92 -9.32
C ASN A 151 -10.20 1.23 -10.35
N ASN A 152 -9.82 1.79 -11.49
CA ASN A 152 -10.75 2.09 -12.57
C ASN A 152 -11.21 0.83 -13.32
N LEU A 153 -12.25 0.95 -14.15
CA LEU A 153 -12.77 -0.13 -14.97
C LEU A 153 -11.68 -0.79 -15.83
N GLY A 154 -11.66 -2.12 -15.83
CA GLY A 154 -10.66 -2.95 -16.52
C GLY A 154 -9.36 -3.13 -15.75
N GLY A 155 -9.19 -2.47 -14.60
CA GLY A 155 -8.00 -2.61 -13.76
C GLY A 155 -8.10 -3.81 -12.83
N GLU A 156 -6.97 -4.46 -12.58
CA GLU A 156 -6.84 -5.57 -11.64
C GLU A 156 -6.06 -5.14 -10.40
N VAL A 157 -6.62 -5.44 -9.22
CA VAL A 157 -5.97 -5.16 -7.93
C VAL A 157 -6.06 -6.39 -7.05
N SER A 158 -4.91 -6.82 -6.52
CA SER A 158 -4.80 -7.83 -5.47
C SER A 158 -4.02 -7.26 -4.30
N ILE A 159 -4.58 -7.28 -3.11
CA ILE A 159 -3.97 -6.73 -1.89
C ILE A 159 -3.97 -7.82 -0.83
N SER A 160 -2.82 -8.03 -0.17
CA SER A 160 -2.75 -8.95 0.95
C SER A 160 -1.93 -8.38 2.09
N PHE A 161 -2.24 -8.77 3.33
CA PHE A 161 -1.46 -8.40 4.51
C PHE A 161 -1.13 -6.92 4.57
N SER A 162 -2.10 -6.06 4.26
CA SER A 162 -1.87 -4.62 4.14
C SER A 162 -2.82 -3.84 5.05
N THR A 163 -2.49 -2.58 5.33
CA THR A 163 -3.29 -1.72 6.20
C THR A 163 -3.67 -0.47 5.43
N ILE A 164 -4.96 -0.29 5.14
CA ILE A 164 -5.55 0.85 4.40
C ILE A 164 -6.42 1.64 5.36
N VAL A 165 -5.90 2.74 5.90
CA VAL A 165 -6.57 3.49 6.98
C VAL A 165 -6.41 4.99 6.87
N ASN A 166 -7.32 5.75 7.50
CA ASN A 166 -7.22 7.20 7.59
C ASN A 166 -7.10 7.91 6.22
N ASN A 167 -7.62 7.30 5.15
CA ASN A 167 -7.67 7.91 3.84
C ASN A 167 -9.01 8.61 3.64
N THR A 168 -8.99 9.72 2.90
CA THR A 168 -10.17 10.58 2.74
C THR A 168 -10.53 10.77 1.26
N ALA A 169 -11.81 10.63 0.93
CA ALA A 169 -12.32 11.00 -0.40
C ALA A 169 -13.76 11.50 -0.34
N THR A 170 -14.26 12.01 -1.45
CA THR A 170 -15.71 12.30 -1.57
C THR A 170 -16.51 11.01 -1.62
N ILE A 171 -16.03 10.01 -2.36
CA ILE A 171 -16.59 8.66 -2.44
C ILE A 171 -15.49 7.66 -2.10
N ALA A 172 -15.72 6.82 -1.08
CA ALA A 172 -14.80 5.79 -0.57
C ALA A 172 -13.41 6.32 -0.20
N GLY A 173 -13.20 6.57 1.09
CA GLY A 173 -11.92 7.05 1.60
C GLY A 173 -10.81 6.03 1.38
N GLY A 174 -11.05 4.75 1.66
CA GLY A 174 -10.04 3.70 1.61
C GLY A 174 -9.79 3.19 0.18
N LEU A 175 -10.68 2.32 -0.29
CA LEU A 175 -10.52 1.57 -1.54
C LEU A 175 -11.80 1.63 -2.38
N VAL A 176 -11.70 2.06 -3.63
CA VAL A 176 -12.79 1.95 -4.61
C VAL A 176 -12.34 1.21 -5.84
N ALA A 177 -13.22 0.33 -6.35
CA ALA A 177 -12.92 -0.50 -7.49
C ALA A 177 -14.05 -0.55 -8.51
N GLY A 178 -13.66 -0.63 -9.78
CA GLY A 178 -14.51 -0.97 -10.91
C GLY A 178 -14.71 -2.48 -11.06
N TYR A 179 -14.86 -2.93 -12.30
CA TYR A 179 -14.85 -4.36 -12.67
C TYR A 179 -13.58 -4.67 -13.47
N PRO A 180 -12.86 -5.78 -13.21
CA PRO A 180 -13.13 -6.78 -12.17
C PRO A 180 -13.01 -6.21 -10.74
N PRO A 181 -13.65 -6.85 -9.73
CA PRO A 181 -13.56 -6.40 -8.34
C PRO A 181 -12.12 -6.50 -7.82
N ALA A 182 -11.77 -5.63 -6.86
CA ALA A 182 -10.48 -5.73 -6.18
C ALA A 182 -10.47 -6.92 -5.22
N ARG A 183 -9.43 -7.75 -5.28
CA ARG A 183 -9.29 -8.94 -4.42
C ARG A 183 -8.46 -8.60 -3.19
N ILE A 184 -8.99 -8.85 -2.00
CA ILE A 184 -8.28 -8.56 -0.75
C ILE A 184 -8.27 -9.77 0.21
N SER A 185 -7.14 -10.04 0.85
CA SER A 185 -7.03 -11.01 1.95
C SER A 185 -6.18 -10.45 3.08
N ALA A 186 -6.42 -10.92 4.31
CA ALA A 186 -5.58 -10.58 5.47
C ALA A 186 -5.31 -9.07 5.61
N THR A 187 -6.22 -8.21 5.15
CA THR A 187 -6.00 -6.76 5.02
C THR A 187 -6.93 -6.00 5.95
N ILE A 188 -6.39 -4.99 6.62
CA ILE A 188 -7.17 -4.05 7.43
C ILE A 188 -7.64 -2.91 6.52
N VAL A 189 -8.96 -2.68 6.44
CA VAL A 189 -9.56 -1.51 5.77
C VAL A 189 -10.46 -0.80 6.77
N ALA A 190 -9.93 0.22 7.45
CA ALA A 190 -10.59 0.81 8.61
C ALA A 190 -10.36 2.32 8.71
N ASN A 191 -11.23 3.02 9.43
CA ASN A 191 -11.08 4.45 9.75
C ASN A 191 -10.86 5.34 8.52
N ASN A 192 -11.37 4.94 7.35
CA ASN A 192 -11.34 5.79 6.17
C ASN A 192 -12.60 6.66 6.12
N THR A 193 -12.54 7.79 5.42
CA THR A 193 -13.64 8.76 5.39
C THR A 193 -14.12 9.01 3.97
N ALA A 194 -15.40 8.76 3.72
CA ALA A 194 -16.12 9.26 2.56
C ALA A 194 -16.94 10.49 2.97
N LYS A 195 -16.84 11.60 2.21
CA LYS A 195 -17.55 12.85 2.56
C LYS A 195 -19.02 12.83 2.19
N LEU A 196 -19.42 12.04 1.17
CA LEU A 196 -20.79 12.04 0.65
C LEU A 196 -21.42 10.65 0.50
N SER A 197 -20.68 9.56 0.70
CA SER A 197 -21.21 8.19 0.55
C SER A 197 -21.17 7.43 1.88
N HIS A 198 -22.10 6.47 2.02
CA HIS A 198 -22.09 5.53 3.15
C HIS A 198 -20.93 4.53 3.08
N THR A 199 -20.26 4.43 1.92
CA THR A 199 -19.08 3.60 1.66
C THR A 199 -17.82 4.29 2.17
N HIS A 200 -17.58 4.28 3.47
CA HIS A 200 -16.46 4.97 4.10
C HIS A 200 -15.13 4.24 3.85
N ASN A 201 -15.15 2.90 3.97
CA ASN A 201 -13.96 2.05 3.90
C ASN A 201 -13.70 1.49 2.51
N ALA A 202 -14.70 0.87 1.88
CA ALA A 202 -14.61 0.38 0.52
C ALA A 202 -15.93 0.51 -0.26
N SER A 203 -15.86 0.54 -1.59
CA SER A 203 -17.06 0.42 -2.46
C SER A 203 -17.48 -1.04 -2.66
N ASP A 204 -18.73 -1.29 -3.08
CA ASP A 204 -19.39 -2.61 -3.31
C ASP A 204 -18.71 -3.59 -4.30
N LYS A 205 -17.50 -3.32 -4.79
CA LYS A 205 -16.75 -4.15 -5.74
C LYS A 205 -15.44 -4.65 -5.17
N ILE A 206 -15.50 -5.12 -3.92
CA ILE A 206 -14.45 -5.89 -3.29
C ILE A 206 -14.82 -7.36 -3.37
N ALA A 207 -13.87 -8.21 -3.73
CA ALA A 207 -14.01 -9.66 -3.64
C ALA A 207 -13.09 -10.15 -2.53
N SER A 208 -13.64 -10.36 -1.34
CA SER A 208 -12.87 -10.90 -0.22
C SER A 208 -12.30 -12.29 -0.57
N GLN A 209 -11.07 -12.52 -0.14
CA GLN A 209 -10.38 -13.81 -0.16
C GLN A 209 -10.11 -14.32 1.28
N GLY A 210 -10.73 -13.68 2.28
CA GLY A 210 -10.71 -14.09 3.68
C GLY A 210 -9.70 -13.36 4.56
N PHE A 211 -9.93 -13.46 5.87
CA PHE A 211 -9.09 -12.91 6.94
C PHE A 211 -8.94 -11.38 6.93
N ASN A 212 -9.81 -10.64 6.26
CA ASN A 212 -9.78 -9.18 6.32
C ASN A 212 -10.38 -8.66 7.62
N LEU A 213 -10.10 -7.41 7.95
CA LEU A 213 -10.71 -6.70 9.06
C LEU A 213 -11.18 -5.34 8.58
N GLU A 214 -12.44 -5.02 8.87
CA GLU A 214 -13.06 -3.76 8.49
C GLU A 214 -13.83 -3.14 9.67
N SER A 215 -13.84 -1.80 9.72
CA SER A 215 -14.37 -1.03 10.86
C SER A 215 -15.73 -0.35 10.61
N GLY A 216 -16.42 -0.73 9.55
CA GLY A 216 -17.69 -0.17 9.09
C GLY A 216 -18.70 -1.27 8.75
N ILE A 217 -19.46 -1.08 7.66
CA ILE A 217 -20.45 -2.05 7.15
C ILE A 217 -20.31 -2.24 5.63
N ASP A 218 -19.18 -1.83 5.07
CA ASP A 218 -19.01 -1.62 3.64
C ASP A 218 -18.24 -2.76 2.99
N GLY A 219 -18.81 -3.42 1.99
CA GLY A 219 -18.11 -4.41 1.14
C GLY A 219 -18.68 -5.82 1.20
N ASP A 220 -18.29 -6.64 0.22
CA ASP A 220 -18.71 -8.05 0.10
C ASP A 220 -17.69 -8.97 0.78
N PHE A 221 -17.78 -8.99 2.10
CA PHE A 221 -16.91 -9.82 2.92
C PHE A 221 -17.55 -11.15 3.31
N ILE A 222 -16.70 -12.14 3.61
CA ILE A 222 -17.08 -13.54 3.87
C ILE A 222 -16.90 -13.92 5.34
N SER A 223 -17.29 -15.14 5.70
CA SER A 223 -17.32 -15.63 7.09
C SER A 223 -15.96 -15.73 7.78
N THR A 224 -14.86 -15.73 7.03
CA THR A 224 -13.49 -15.74 7.57
C THR A 224 -12.94 -14.34 7.84
N ASP A 225 -13.67 -13.30 7.49
CA ASP A 225 -13.32 -11.92 7.75
C ASP A 225 -13.92 -11.41 9.08
N ARG A 226 -13.43 -10.27 9.55
CA ARG A 226 -13.84 -9.60 10.79
C ARG A 226 -14.53 -8.28 10.46
N HIS A 227 -15.84 -8.20 10.72
CA HIS A 227 -16.70 -7.08 10.33
C HIS A 227 -17.08 -6.18 11.49
N ASN A 228 -17.18 -4.89 11.20
CA ASN A 228 -17.62 -3.86 12.11
C ASN A 228 -16.84 -3.86 13.43
N LEU A 229 -15.52 -4.01 13.34
CA LEU A 229 -14.61 -4.03 14.48
C LEU A 229 -13.55 -2.94 14.35
N ASP A 230 -13.32 -2.22 15.45
CA ASP A 230 -12.15 -1.36 15.56
C ASP A 230 -10.88 -2.22 15.49
N PRO A 231 -9.96 -1.98 14.54
CA PRO A 231 -8.70 -2.70 14.48
C PRO A 231 -7.77 -2.43 15.67
N ALA A 232 -8.08 -1.48 16.56
CA ALA A 232 -7.25 -1.04 17.69
C ALA A 232 -5.81 -0.77 17.24
N LEU A 233 -5.68 0.09 16.24
CA LEU A 233 -4.39 0.56 15.73
C LEU A 233 -3.79 1.59 16.67
N ASP A 234 -2.46 1.73 16.66
CA ASP A 234 -1.77 2.78 17.40
C ASP A 234 -2.34 4.16 17.02
N SER A 235 -2.89 4.85 18.02
CA SER A 235 -3.48 6.18 17.88
C SER A 235 -2.47 7.26 17.45
N ALA A 236 -1.17 7.02 17.67
CA ALA A 236 -0.12 7.89 17.13
C ALA A 236 0.05 7.75 15.60
N GLY A 237 -0.66 6.79 14.98
CA GLY A 237 -0.67 6.57 13.55
C GLY A 237 0.64 5.99 13.05
N LEU A 238 1.18 6.59 11.99
CA LEU A 238 2.37 6.10 11.31
C LEU A 238 3.62 6.36 12.16
N GLN A 239 4.30 5.30 12.60
CA GLN A 239 5.43 5.37 13.53
C GLN A 239 6.62 4.52 13.06
N HIS A 240 7.80 4.83 13.58
CA HIS A 240 9.01 4.06 13.31
C HIS A 240 9.04 2.80 14.21
N ASN A 241 8.32 1.77 13.79
CA ASN A 241 8.21 0.50 14.54
C ASN A 241 9.28 -0.54 14.14
N GLY A 242 10.39 -0.08 13.55
CA GLY A 242 11.43 -0.89 12.93
C GLY A 242 11.23 -1.08 11.41
N GLY A 243 12.22 -1.69 10.74
CA GLY A 243 12.21 -1.91 9.29
C GLY A 243 12.64 -0.69 8.47
N SER A 244 12.48 -0.76 7.14
CA SER A 244 12.86 0.31 6.20
C SER A 244 11.78 1.38 6.02
N THR A 245 10.52 1.06 6.32
CA THR A 245 9.36 1.97 6.20
C THR A 245 8.59 2.06 7.50
N HIS A 246 7.92 3.19 7.72
CA HIS A 246 7.07 3.36 8.88
C HIS A 246 5.77 2.55 8.73
N THR A 247 5.28 1.99 9.84
CA THR A 247 4.04 1.19 9.93
C THR A 247 3.10 1.78 10.98
N ILE A 248 1.90 1.22 11.09
CA ILE A 248 0.99 1.48 12.21
C ILE A 248 0.90 0.18 13.01
N ALA A 249 1.29 0.22 14.29
CA ALA A 249 1.30 -0.97 15.13
C ALA A 249 -0.13 -1.36 15.59
N LEU A 250 -0.32 -2.63 15.94
CA LEU A 250 -1.53 -3.10 16.60
C LEU A 250 -1.39 -2.92 18.12
N GLN A 251 -2.45 -2.43 18.78
CA GLN A 251 -2.53 -2.35 20.23
C GLN A 251 -2.96 -3.69 20.83
N THR A 252 -2.63 -3.90 22.11
CA THR A 252 -3.05 -5.09 22.86
C THR A 252 -4.58 -5.21 22.83
N GLY A 253 -5.08 -6.41 22.54
CA GLY A 253 -6.52 -6.69 22.42
C GLY A 253 -7.11 -6.42 21.04
N SER A 254 -6.30 -5.99 20.07
CA SER A 254 -6.75 -5.83 18.69
C SER A 254 -7.35 -7.13 18.13
N PRO A 255 -8.52 -7.07 17.45
CA PRO A 255 -9.10 -8.21 16.77
C PRO A 255 -8.27 -8.70 15.58
N ALA A 256 -7.28 -7.95 15.13
CA ALA A 256 -6.36 -8.37 14.07
C ALA A 256 -5.31 -9.37 14.53
N ILE A 257 -5.03 -9.46 15.84
CA ILE A 257 -3.94 -10.26 16.39
C ILE A 257 -4.26 -11.75 16.30
N GLY A 258 -3.33 -12.54 15.73
CA GLY A 258 -3.40 -13.99 15.62
C GLY A 258 -4.63 -14.49 14.85
N ALA A 259 -5.09 -13.73 13.87
CA ALA A 259 -6.34 -14.01 13.16
C ALA A 259 -6.17 -14.72 11.82
N VAL A 260 -4.93 -14.92 11.34
CA VAL A 260 -4.64 -15.58 10.06
C VAL A 260 -3.83 -16.84 10.31
N SER A 261 -4.27 -18.00 9.82
CA SER A 261 -3.48 -19.24 9.97
C SER A 261 -2.11 -19.14 9.30
N ALA A 262 -1.06 -19.69 9.92
CA ALA A 262 0.32 -19.62 9.45
C ALA A 262 0.51 -20.03 7.98
N GLN A 263 -0.24 -21.02 7.49
CA GLN A 263 -0.15 -21.50 6.11
C GLN A 263 -0.47 -20.42 5.05
N PHE A 264 -1.19 -19.36 5.42
CA PHE A 264 -1.54 -18.26 4.54
C PHE A 264 -0.60 -17.06 4.69
N CYS A 265 0.29 -17.07 5.67
CA CYS A 265 1.15 -15.94 5.99
C CYS A 265 2.39 -15.88 5.09
N PRO A 266 2.81 -14.67 4.65
CA PRO A 266 4.17 -14.48 4.14
C PRO A 266 5.19 -14.69 5.27
N LEU A 267 6.45 -14.97 4.92
CA LEU A 267 7.53 -15.22 5.88
C LEU A 267 7.80 -14.04 6.83
N SER A 268 7.47 -12.82 6.39
CA SER A 268 7.67 -11.61 7.18
C SER A 268 6.53 -10.60 7.02
N ASP A 269 6.44 -9.68 7.96
CA ASP A 269 5.63 -8.46 7.86
C ASP A 269 6.36 -7.35 7.07
N GLN A 270 5.77 -6.15 7.00
CA GLN A 270 6.35 -4.99 6.29
C GLN A 270 7.76 -4.64 6.73
N ARG A 271 8.11 -4.90 7.99
CA ARG A 271 9.39 -4.51 8.58
C ARG A 271 10.49 -5.54 8.28
N GLY A 272 10.11 -6.69 7.73
CA GLY A 272 10.99 -7.84 7.57
C GLY A 272 11.06 -8.73 8.82
N TYR A 273 10.15 -8.56 9.79
CA TYR A 273 10.10 -9.42 10.98
C TYR A 273 9.24 -10.66 10.71
N LEU A 274 9.61 -11.79 11.32
CA LEU A 274 8.95 -13.07 11.10
C LEU A 274 7.44 -13.01 11.31
N ARG A 275 6.71 -13.65 10.41
CA ARG A 275 5.26 -13.83 10.51
C ARG A 275 4.87 -15.29 10.24
N PRO A 276 4.11 -15.94 11.15
CA PRO A 276 3.85 -15.52 12.53
C PRO A 276 5.06 -15.71 13.45
N ILE A 277 5.10 -14.97 14.57
CA ILE A 277 6.17 -15.10 15.58
C ILE A 277 6.04 -16.43 16.35
N ASP A 278 4.80 -16.86 16.60
CA ASP A 278 4.48 -18.06 17.38
C ASP A 278 4.25 -19.31 16.52
N ILE A 279 4.67 -19.27 15.24
CA ILE A 279 4.54 -20.30 14.20
C ILE A 279 3.12 -20.75 13.85
N GLN A 280 2.07 -20.29 14.54
CA GLN A 280 0.70 -20.77 14.35
C GLN A 280 -0.23 -19.74 13.71
N PHE A 281 -0.18 -18.48 14.16
CA PHE A 281 -1.13 -17.47 13.72
C PHE A 281 -0.50 -16.10 13.49
N GLY A 282 -0.67 -15.59 12.27
CA GLY A 282 -0.26 -14.24 11.90
C GLY A 282 -1.37 -13.23 12.12
N ASP A 283 -0.97 -11.97 12.18
CA ASP A 283 -1.88 -10.86 12.33
C ASP A 283 -2.42 -10.40 10.97
N ILE A 284 -3.64 -9.86 10.98
CA ILE A 284 -4.21 -9.16 9.82
C ILE A 284 -3.49 -7.82 9.66
N GLY A 285 -3.18 -7.46 8.42
CA GLY A 285 -2.58 -6.17 8.07
C GLY A 285 -1.07 -6.20 7.87
N ALA A 286 -0.47 -5.02 7.76
CA ALA A 286 0.95 -4.86 7.40
C ALA A 286 1.95 -5.15 8.53
N TYR A 287 1.45 -5.24 9.77
CA TYR A 287 2.25 -5.33 10.99
C TYR A 287 2.04 -6.69 11.66
N GLN A 288 3.09 -7.31 12.18
CA GLN A 288 3.01 -8.46 13.08
C GLN A 288 3.32 -8.03 14.52
N SER A 289 2.34 -8.14 15.41
CA SER A 289 2.54 -7.88 16.83
C SER A 289 3.30 -9.01 17.51
N SER A 290 3.94 -8.67 18.64
CA SER A 290 4.55 -9.62 19.57
C SER A 290 3.57 -10.15 20.62
N TYR A 291 2.30 -9.77 20.54
CA TYR A 291 1.26 -10.25 21.46
C TYR A 291 0.75 -11.61 20.98
N LEU A 292 0.44 -12.50 21.91
CA LEU A 292 -0.29 -13.73 21.60
C LEU A 292 -1.77 -13.39 21.34
N ALA A 293 -2.43 -14.18 20.51
CA ALA A 293 -3.88 -14.07 20.28
C ALA A 293 -4.64 -14.05 21.62
N PRO A 294 -5.70 -13.21 21.77
CA PRO A 294 -6.57 -13.31 22.93
C PRO A 294 -7.08 -14.75 23.07
N PRO A 295 -7.12 -15.33 24.28
CA PRO A 295 -7.66 -16.68 24.46
C PRO A 295 -9.09 -16.72 23.89
N THR A 296 -9.38 -17.72 23.05
CA THR A 296 -10.75 -17.93 22.57
C THR A 296 -11.65 -18.18 23.77
N PRO A 297 -12.81 -17.51 23.89
CA PRO A 297 -13.79 -17.86 24.90
C PRO A 297 -14.11 -19.35 24.79
N PRO A 298 -14.26 -20.08 25.91
CA PRO A 298 -14.70 -21.46 25.84
C PRO A 298 -16.04 -21.51 25.09
N SER A 299 -16.13 -22.39 24.10
CA SER A 299 -17.39 -22.67 23.41
C SER A 299 -18.46 -23.08 24.45
N PRO A 300 -19.71 -22.61 24.33
CA PRO A 300 -20.80 -23.00 25.22
C PRO A 300 -21.08 -24.51 25.17
#